data_AF-A0A7S2N5K9-F1
#
_entry.id   AF-A0A7S2N5K9-F1
#
_cell.length_a   1.000
_cell.length_b   1.000
_cell.length_c   1.000
_cell.angle_alpha   90.00
_cell.angle_beta   90.00
_cell.angle_gamma   90.00
#
_symmetry.space_group_name_H-M   'P 1'
#
loop_
_entity.id
_entity.type
_entity.pdbx_description
1 polymer ?
#
loop_
_entity_poly.entity_id
_entity_poly.type
_entity_poly.pdbx_seq_one_letter_code
_entity_poly.pdbx_strand_id
1 'polypeptide(L)'
;CSAMAAQSLKMLPAACLAEFCAMALFVIFGCGSAMGLDGSRTGTDSRLPGWVVLVSLVFGLTITTLVYATAHISGGHINCAVTFGLVLSGQCHVVSGLCYFVAQMCGAVVGALLLMIIYPAEMDKTSGL
;
A
#
# COMPACT_ATOMS: atom_id res chain seq x y z
N CYS A 1 -19.01 19.20 14.56
CA CYS A 1 -17.69 19.51 13.95
C CYS A 1 -16.53 19.35 14.95
N SER A 2 -16.54 20.05 16.10
CA SER A 2 -15.39 20.02 17.05
C SER A 2 -15.12 18.67 17.74
N ALA A 3 -16.17 17.93 18.13
CA ALA A 3 -16.03 16.63 18.82
C ALA A 3 -15.50 15.50 17.90
N MET A 4 -15.84 15.53 16.62
CA MET A 4 -15.42 14.50 15.64
C MET A 4 -13.94 14.68 15.24
N ALA A 5 -13.49 15.94 15.10
CA ALA A 5 -12.08 16.26 14.88
C ALA A 5 -11.21 15.92 16.11
N ALA A 6 -11.68 16.20 17.33
CA ALA A 6 -10.98 15.85 18.55
C ALA A 6 -10.86 14.33 18.77
N GLN A 7 -11.86 13.55 18.33
CA GLN A 7 -11.84 12.09 18.40
C GLN A 7 -10.89 11.47 17.37
N SER A 8 -10.80 12.05 16.17
CA SER A 8 -9.79 11.68 15.16
C SER A 8 -8.36 11.94 15.66
N LEU A 9 -8.13 13.04 16.39
CA LEU A 9 -6.81 13.35 16.96
C LEU A 9 -6.40 12.40 18.10
N LYS A 10 -7.36 11.93 18.91
CA LYS A 10 -7.10 10.97 20.00
C LYS A 10 -6.71 9.58 19.50
N MET A 11 -7.25 9.16 18.35
CA MET A 11 -6.90 7.87 17.73
C MET A 11 -5.77 7.98 16.70
N LEU A 12 -5.22 9.18 16.50
CA LEU A 12 -4.17 9.47 15.53
C LEU A 12 -2.95 8.52 15.58
N PRO A 13 -2.38 8.14 16.75
CA PRO A 13 -1.22 7.24 16.77
C PRO A 13 -1.56 5.83 16.26
N ALA A 14 -2.72 5.28 16.66
CA ALA A 14 -3.18 3.97 16.19
C ALA A 14 -3.48 3.99 14.69
N ALA A 15 -4.08 5.09 14.20
CA ALA A 15 -4.36 5.27 12.78
C ALA A 15 -3.07 5.42 11.94
N CYS A 16 -2.07 6.16 12.43
CA CYS A 16 -0.78 6.27 11.76
C CYS A 16 -0.07 4.91 11.69
N LEU A 17 -0.13 4.12 12.77
CA LEU A 17 0.42 2.76 12.76
C LEU A 17 -0.32 1.85 11.76
N ALA A 18 -1.65 1.95 11.69
CA ALA A 18 -2.45 1.21 10.72
C ALA A 18 -2.07 1.57 9.28
N GLU A 19 -1.94 2.86 8.96
CA GLU A 19 -1.50 3.36 7.64
C GLU A 19 -0.07 2.91 7.29
N PHE A 20 0.85 2.97 8.26
CA PHE A 20 2.23 2.49 8.10
C PHE A 20 2.27 0.99 7.80
N CYS A 21 1.63 0.17 8.64
CA CYS A 21 1.63 -1.29 8.49
C CYS A 21 0.94 -1.71 7.20
N ALA A 22 -0.20 -1.09 6.86
CA ALA A 22 -0.91 -1.39 5.63
C ALA A 22 -0.09 -1.00 4.40
N MET A 23 0.57 0.17 4.38
CA MET A 23 1.42 0.55 3.26
C MET A 23 2.64 -0.36 3.10
N ALA A 24 3.26 -0.78 4.21
CA ALA A 24 4.35 -1.75 4.18
C ALA A 24 3.91 -3.10 3.59
N LEU A 25 2.77 -3.63 4.05
CA LEU A 25 2.19 -4.88 3.53
C LEU A 25 1.77 -4.74 2.06
N PHE A 26 1.21 -3.60 1.66
CA PHE A 26 0.82 -3.34 0.28
C PHE A 26 2.02 -3.41 -0.66
N VAL A 27 3.15 -2.80 -0.27
CA VAL A 27 4.40 -2.90 -1.04
C VAL A 27 4.91 -4.34 -1.08
N ILE A 28 4.95 -5.04 0.06
CA ILE A 28 5.43 -6.43 0.13
C ILE A 28 4.64 -7.36 -0.80
N PHE A 29 3.31 -7.36 -0.74
CA PHE A 29 2.51 -8.25 -1.57
C PHE A 29 2.44 -7.79 -3.02
N GLY A 30 2.27 -6.49 -3.26
CA GLY A 30 2.22 -5.92 -4.61
C GLY A 30 3.53 -6.13 -5.36
N CYS A 31 4.60 -5.46 -4.93
CA CYS A 31 5.90 -5.55 -5.58
C CYS A 31 6.51 -6.96 -5.47
N GLY A 32 6.28 -7.68 -4.36
CA GLY A 32 6.72 -9.06 -4.21
C GLY A 32 6.07 -10.02 -5.21
N SER A 33 4.81 -9.78 -5.60
CA SER A 33 4.17 -10.58 -6.66
C SER A 33 4.80 -10.36 -8.03
N ALA A 34 5.25 -9.14 -8.32
CA ALA A 34 5.95 -8.84 -9.57
C ALA A 34 7.33 -9.54 -9.63
N MET A 35 8.08 -9.53 -8.53
CA MET A 35 9.40 -10.19 -8.46
C MET A 35 9.33 -11.72 -8.41
N GLY A 36 8.29 -12.28 -7.80
CA GLY A 36 8.13 -13.73 -7.65
C GLY A 36 7.58 -14.44 -8.90
N LEU A 37 6.89 -13.72 -9.79
CA LEU A 37 6.29 -14.30 -10.99
C LEU A 37 7.28 -14.30 -12.16
N ASP A 38 7.62 -15.50 -12.62
CA ASP A 38 8.47 -15.69 -13.79
C ASP A 38 7.65 -15.49 -15.07
N GLY A 39 7.78 -14.32 -15.69
CA GLY A 39 7.13 -13.99 -16.96
C GLY A 39 7.46 -14.95 -18.11
N SER A 40 8.55 -15.73 -18.00
CA SER A 40 8.97 -16.73 -18.99
C SER A 40 8.30 -18.09 -18.81
N ARG A 41 7.65 -18.37 -17.66
CA ARG A 41 6.98 -19.66 -17.37
C ARG A 41 5.46 -19.62 -17.56
N THR A 42 4.87 -18.43 -17.64
CA THR A 42 3.48 -18.24 -18.05
C THR A 42 3.43 -18.07 -19.57
N GLY A 43 3.10 -19.15 -20.29
CA GLY A 43 3.17 -19.26 -21.75
C GLY A 43 2.88 -17.98 -22.55
N THR A 44 3.81 -17.63 -23.44
CA THR A 44 3.90 -16.37 -24.18
C THR A 44 3.13 -16.35 -25.50
N ASP A 45 1.89 -16.84 -25.53
CA ASP A 45 1.10 -16.94 -26.77
C ASP A 45 -0.10 -15.99 -26.86
N SER A 46 -0.16 -14.94 -26.03
CA SER A 46 -1.28 -13.98 -26.06
C SER A 46 -0.82 -12.53 -26.01
N ARG A 47 -1.57 -11.64 -26.68
CA ARG A 47 -1.40 -10.17 -26.70
C ARG A 47 -1.43 -9.50 -25.31
N LEU A 48 -1.72 -10.26 -24.25
CA LEU A 48 -1.69 -9.87 -22.85
C LEU A 48 -0.95 -10.97 -22.07
N PRO A 49 0.25 -10.71 -21.54
CA PRO A 49 0.97 -11.71 -20.77
C PRO A 49 0.18 -12.05 -19.50
N GLY A 50 -0.10 -13.34 -19.26
CA GLY A 50 -0.91 -13.79 -18.12
C GLY A 50 -0.35 -13.35 -16.75
N TRP A 51 0.97 -13.16 -16.65
CA TRP A 51 1.62 -12.66 -15.45
C TRP A 51 1.19 -11.23 -15.08
N VAL A 52 0.94 -10.35 -16.06
CA VAL A 52 0.50 -8.96 -15.80
C VAL A 52 -0.89 -8.94 -15.15
N VAL A 53 -1.77 -9.83 -15.61
CA VAL A 53 -3.13 -9.96 -15.05
C VAL A 53 -3.07 -10.46 -13.60
N LEU A 54 -2.20 -11.44 -13.32
CA LEU A 54 -2.00 -11.95 -11.96
C LEU A 54 -1.43 -10.87 -11.03
N VAL A 55 -0.41 -10.12 -11.45
CA VAL A 55 0.15 -9.02 -10.66
C VAL A 55 -0.93 -7.96 -10.38
N SER A 56 -1.68 -7.55 -11.41
CA SER A 56 -2.77 -6.57 -11.27
C SER A 56 -3.85 -7.04 -10.30
N LEU A 57 -4.20 -8.34 -10.35
CA LEU A 57 -5.15 -8.96 -9.44
C LEU A 57 -4.63 -8.95 -8.00
N VAL A 58 -3.34 -9.25 -7.77
CA VAL A 58 -2.72 -9.20 -6.44
C VAL A 58 -2.79 -7.78 -5.88
N PHE A 59 -2.37 -6.76 -6.64
CA PHE A 59 -2.46 -5.36 -6.19
C PHE A 59 -3.90 -4.98 -5.80
N GLY A 60 -4.89 -5.33 -6.63
CA GLY A 60 -6.30 -5.04 -6.38
C GLY A 60 -6.87 -5.76 -5.17
N LEU A 61 -6.57 -7.05 -5.00
CA LEU A 61 -7.03 -7.82 -3.84
C LEU A 61 -6.33 -7.36 -2.56
N THR A 62 -5.02 -7.13 -2.60
CA THR A 62 -4.26 -6.66 -1.44
C THR A 62 -4.79 -5.32 -0.94
N ILE A 63 -4.98 -4.32 -1.81
CA ILE A 63 -5.51 -3.03 -1.36
C ILE A 63 -6.94 -3.18 -0.82
N THR A 64 -7.79 -3.99 -1.46
CA THR A 64 -9.17 -4.24 -0.99
C THR A 64 -9.18 -4.84 0.42
N THR A 65 -8.35 -5.87 0.66
CA THR A 65 -8.24 -6.52 1.97
C THR A 65 -7.70 -5.56 3.02
N LEU A 66 -6.65 -4.79 2.71
CA LEU A 66 -6.04 -3.86 3.66
C LEU A 66 -6.96 -2.70 4.00
N VAL A 67 -7.66 -2.13 3.02
CA VAL A 67 -8.66 -1.09 3.25
C VAL A 67 -9.77 -1.63 4.14
N TYR A 68 -10.31 -2.83 3.85
CA TYR A 68 -11.36 -3.42 4.68
C TYR A 68 -10.91 -3.66 6.13
N ALA A 69 -9.66 -4.09 6.32
CA ALA A 69 -9.10 -4.31 7.66
C ALA A 69 -8.81 -3.01 8.44
N THR A 70 -8.44 -1.92 7.75
CA THR A 70 -8.01 -0.66 8.37
C THR A 70 -9.06 0.45 8.35
N ALA A 71 -10.17 0.26 7.62
CA ALA A 71 -11.24 1.24 7.47
C ALA A 71 -11.77 1.75 8.81
N HIS A 72 -11.91 0.86 9.80
CA HIS A 72 -12.47 1.21 11.11
C HIS A 72 -11.49 1.95 12.04
N ILE A 73 -10.20 1.98 11.67
CA ILE A 73 -9.11 2.56 12.49
C ILE A 73 -8.64 3.90 11.88
N SER A 74 -8.16 3.89 10.64
CA SER A 74 -7.59 5.07 9.97
C SER A 74 -8.49 5.68 8.90
N GLY A 75 -9.48 4.94 8.42
CA GLY A 75 -10.21 5.23 7.19
C GLY A 75 -9.66 4.50 5.96
N GLY A 76 -8.53 3.77 6.11
CA GLY A 76 -7.95 2.93 5.06
C GLY A 76 -7.49 3.72 3.84
N HIS A 77 -6.71 4.78 4.04
CA HIS A 77 -6.24 5.59 2.91
C HIS A 77 -5.14 4.86 2.14
N ILE A 78 -4.13 4.34 2.86
CA ILE A 78 -3.02 3.48 2.41
C ILE A 78 -2.24 4.08 1.22
N ASN A 79 -2.42 5.38 0.97
CA ASN A 79 -1.91 6.05 -0.22
C ASN A 79 -1.91 7.57 0.00
N CYS A 80 -0.79 8.20 -0.34
CA CYS A 80 -0.61 9.64 -0.19
C CYS A 80 -1.52 10.44 -1.13
N ALA A 81 -1.76 9.97 -2.35
CA ALA A 81 -2.66 10.61 -3.30
C ALA A 81 -4.13 10.54 -2.83
N VAL A 82 -4.54 9.39 -2.27
CA VAL A 82 -5.89 9.22 -1.68
C VAL A 82 -6.05 10.14 -0.47
N THR A 83 -5.06 10.15 0.42
CA THR A 83 -5.05 11.03 1.60
C THR A 83 -5.14 12.50 1.20
N PHE A 84 -4.37 12.92 0.20
CA PHE A 84 -4.41 14.27 -0.32
C PHE A 84 -5.78 14.62 -0.92
N GLY A 85 -6.37 13.73 -1.71
CA GLY A 85 -7.72 13.92 -2.25
C GLY A 85 -8.78 14.07 -1.16
N LEU A 86 -8.70 13.28 -0.09
CA LEU A 86 -9.63 13.37 1.05
C LEU A 86 -9.45 14.65 1.87
N VAL A 87 -8.22 15.14 1.99
CA VAL A 87 -7.95 16.46 2.60
C VAL A 87 -8.56 17.58 1.75
N LEU A 88 -8.36 17.56 0.43
CA LEU A 88 -8.95 18.55 -0.48
C LEU A 88 -10.49 18.52 -0.49
N SER A 89 -11.07 17.32 -0.39
CA SER A 89 -12.52 17.14 -0.31
C SER A 89 -13.11 17.52 1.07
N GLY A 90 -12.28 17.91 2.05
CA GLY A 90 -12.72 18.26 3.40
C GLY A 90 -13.16 17.05 4.25
N GLN A 91 -12.86 15.83 3.79
CA GLN A 91 -13.21 14.57 4.48
C GLN A 91 -12.13 14.13 5.48
N CYS A 92 -10.91 14.68 5.37
CA CYS A 92 -9.82 14.44 6.31
C CYS A 92 -9.27 15.77 6.85
N HIS A 93 -8.96 15.81 8.16
CA HIS A 93 -8.34 16.98 8.77
C HIS A 93 -6.88 17.10 8.30
N VAL A 94 -6.44 18.31 7.95
CA VAL A 94 -5.13 18.57 7.33
C VAL A 94 -3.96 18.00 8.13
N VAL A 95 -3.98 18.18 9.47
CA VAL A 95 -2.91 17.66 10.35
C VAL A 95 -2.87 16.13 10.33
N SER A 96 -4.04 15.47 10.42
CA SER A 96 -4.12 14.01 10.35
C SER A 96 -3.64 13.50 8.98
N GLY A 97 -4.03 14.18 7.90
CA GLY A 97 -3.59 13.86 6.56
C GLY A 97 -2.08 13.95 6.39
N LEU A 98 -1.43 14.97 6.99
CA LEU A 98 0.03 15.10 6.96
C LEU A 98 0.71 13.96 7.75
N CYS A 99 0.18 13.59 8.91
CA CYS A 99 0.69 12.47 9.68
C CYS A 99 0.56 11.14 8.92
N TYR A 100 -0.57 10.91 8.25
CA TYR A 100 -0.76 9.72 7.41
C TYR A 100 0.19 9.72 6.22
N PHE A 101 0.44 10.88 5.61
CA PHE A 101 1.40 11.02 4.51
C PHE A 101 2.80 10.52 4.92
N VAL A 102 3.30 10.97 6.07
CA VAL A 102 4.59 10.52 6.60
C VAL A 102 4.56 9.02 6.93
N ALA A 103 3.50 8.54 7.59
CA ALA A 103 3.36 7.13 7.93
C ALA A 103 3.36 6.22 6.69
N GLN A 104 2.64 6.61 5.62
CA GLN A 104 2.60 5.88 4.35
C GLN A 104 3.97 5.87 3.67
N MET A 105 4.67 7.00 3.61
CA MET A 105 6.02 7.06 3.02
C MET A 105 7.01 6.18 3.79
N CYS A 106 7.01 6.24 5.12
CA CYS A 106 7.84 5.36 5.94
C CYS A 106 7.48 3.89 5.75
N GLY A 107 6.18 3.56 5.68
CA GLY A 107 5.69 2.20 5.45
C GLY A 107 6.15 1.66 4.10
N ALA A 108 6.07 2.47 3.05
CA ALA A 108 6.54 2.10 1.72
C ALA A 108 8.04 1.79 1.69
N VAL A 109 8.86 2.65 2.33
CA VAL A 109 10.30 2.43 2.44
C VAL A 109 10.61 1.14 3.21
N VAL A 110 9.95 0.91 4.35
CA VAL A 110 10.16 -0.31 5.15
C VAL A 110 9.72 -1.56 4.39
N GLY A 111 8.59 -1.51 3.68
CA GLY A 111 8.13 -2.60 2.83
C GLY A 111 9.13 -2.93 1.71
N ALA A 112 9.69 -1.91 1.06
CA ALA A 112 10.71 -2.09 0.03
C ALA A 112 12.02 -2.67 0.59
N LEU A 113 12.47 -2.20 1.77
CA LEU A 113 13.65 -2.74 2.45
C LEU A 113 13.46 -4.21 2.84
N LEU A 114 12.29 -4.58 3.37
CA LEU A 114 11.98 -5.97 3.69
C LEU A 114 11.94 -6.84 2.43
N LEU A 115 11.39 -6.32 1.33
CA LEU A 115 11.41 -7.01 0.05
C LEU A 115 12.82 -7.26 -0.47
N MET A 116 13.74 -6.31 -0.32
CA MET A 116 15.15 -6.48 -0.70
C MET A 116 15.83 -7.60 0.10
N ILE A 117 15.41 -7.84 1.34
CA ILE A 117 15.91 -8.94 2.17
C ILE A 117 15.32 -10.29 1.71
N ILE A 118 14.04 -10.31 1.33
CA ILE A 118 13.33 -11.54 0.90
C ILE A 118 13.77 -11.95 -0.51
N TYR A 119 13.92 -10.99 -1.41
CA TYR A 119 14.36 -11.15 -2.80
C TYR A 119 15.73 -10.48 -2.98
N PRO A 120 16.84 -11.16 -2.58
CA PRO A 120 18.17 -10.72 -2.97
C PRO A 120 18.27 -10.63 -4.50
N ALA A 121 19.19 -9.79 -5.00
CA ALA A 121 19.33 -9.43 -6.42
C ALA A 121 19.45 -10.64 -7.38
N GLU A 122 19.83 -11.80 -6.86
CA GLU A 122 20.00 -13.05 -7.60
C GLU A 122 18.67 -13.80 -7.85
N MET A 123 17.67 -13.56 -6.99
CA MET A 123 16.32 -14.16 -7.06
C MET A 123 15.29 -13.19 -7.65
N ASP A 124 15.68 -11.96 -7.96
CA ASP A 124 14.81 -10.99 -8.60
C ASP A 124 14.63 -11.33 -10.09
N LYS A 125 13.40 -11.70 -10.46
CA LYS A 125 13.05 -12.02 -11.85
C LYS A 125 12.57 -10.82 -12.67
N THR A 126 12.48 -9.65 -12.07
CA THR A 126 12.23 -8.41 -12.82
C THR A 126 13.45 -7.96 -13.61
N SER A 127 14.65 -8.52 -13.37
CA SER A 127 15.90 -8.02 -14.00
C SER A 127 16.10 -6.50 -13.76
N GLY A 128 15.50 -5.96 -12.70
CA GLY A 128 15.38 -4.53 -12.42
C GLY A 128 14.13 -3.82 -12.98
N LEU A 129 13.19 -4.52 -13.64
CA LEU A 129 11.92 -4.02 -14.21
C LEU A 129 10.79 -5.08 -14.37
#